data_AF-A0A348PCR2-F1
#
_entry.id   AF-A0A348PCR2-F1
#
_cell.length_a   1.000
_cell.length_b   1.000
_cell.length_c   1.000
_cell.angle_alpha   90.00
_cell.angle_beta   90.00
_cell.angle_gamma   90.00
#
_symmetry.space_group_name_H-M   'P 1'
#
loop_
_entity.id
_entity.type
_entity.pdbx_description
1 polymer ?
#
loop_
_entity_poly.entity_id
_entity_poly.type
_entity_poly.pdbx_seq_one_letter_code
_entity_poly.pdbx_strand_id
1 'polypeptide(L)'
;TSLVEGTFPPFEDVIPKDQDKRVTFDAADLATAIRRAALLTNEESKGVRFTFKGDMLVVSSRAPEMGEAEIRVPMSGYVGDAIEIGFQPAFIVDALKVIDGQQVMIEMRSPQKPGVFKVGQEFTYVVMPVNVV
;
A
#
# COMPACT_ATOMS: atom_id res chain seq x y z
N THR A 1 20.50 24.78 17.34
CA THR A 1 19.96 23.73 16.45
C THR A 1 21.10 23.31 15.56
N SER A 2 21.77 22.20 15.85
CA SER A 2 22.83 21.70 14.96
C SER A 2 22.16 21.05 13.77
N LEU A 3 22.25 21.67 12.58
CA LEU A 3 21.85 21.01 11.35
C LEU A 3 22.76 19.80 11.14
N VAL A 4 22.16 18.66 10.82
CA VAL A 4 22.91 17.48 10.38
C VAL A 4 23.53 17.84 9.04
N GLU A 5 24.86 17.88 8.96
CA GLU A 5 25.60 18.07 7.71
C GLU A 5 25.50 16.79 6.87
N GLY A 6 24.42 16.68 6.11
CA GLY A 6 24.18 15.60 5.16
C GLY A 6 23.42 16.16 3.95
N THR A 7 23.85 15.78 2.74
CA THR A 7 23.06 16.08 1.55
C THR A 7 21.81 15.21 1.61
N PHE A 8 20.64 15.81 1.81
CA PHE A 8 19.38 15.07 1.75
C PHE A 8 19.23 14.49 0.34
N PRO A 9 18.96 13.19 0.18
CA PRO A 9 18.76 12.61 -1.14
C PRO A 9 17.63 13.36 -1.87
N PRO A 10 17.72 13.54 -3.21
CA PRO A 10 16.66 14.18 -3.97
C PRO A 10 15.39 13.31 -3.88
N PHE A 11 14.48 13.66 -2.98
CA PHE A 11 13.25 12.89 -2.76
C PHE A 11 12.35 12.89 -4.00
N GLU A 12 12.43 13.93 -4.83
CA GLU A 12 11.69 14.06 -6.08
C GLU A 12 12.05 12.99 -7.12
N ASP A 13 13.27 12.44 -7.05
CA ASP A 13 13.73 11.37 -7.94
C ASP A 13 13.24 9.98 -7.50
N VAL A 14 12.79 9.86 -6.24
CA VAL A 14 12.29 8.60 -5.67
C VAL A 14 10.81 8.40 -5.93
N ILE A 15 10.05 9.48 -6.15
CA ILE A 15 8.62 9.41 -6.48
C ILE A 15 8.48 8.99 -7.94
N PRO A 16 7.99 7.77 -8.22
CA PRO A 16 7.93 7.30 -9.59
C PRO A 16 6.82 8.03 -10.35
N LYS A 17 7.13 8.50 -11.56
CA LYS A 17 6.24 9.35 -12.39
C LYS A 17 5.54 8.57 -13.51
N ASP A 18 5.86 7.30 -13.68
CA ASP A 18 5.46 6.44 -14.80
C ASP A 18 4.40 5.39 -14.41
N GLN A 19 3.65 5.61 -13.33
CA GLN A 19 2.63 4.67 -12.86
C GLN A 19 1.52 4.51 -13.91
N ASP A 20 1.23 3.26 -14.29
CA ASP A 20 0.22 2.92 -15.30
C ASP A 20 -1.02 2.22 -14.72
N LYS A 21 -0.95 1.84 -13.44
CA LYS A 21 -2.06 1.24 -12.69
C LYS A 21 -2.54 2.20 -11.63
N ARG A 22 -3.85 2.38 -11.53
CA ARG A 22 -4.46 3.28 -10.54
C ARG A 22 -5.84 2.83 -10.09
N VAL A 23 -6.15 3.13 -8.85
CA VAL A 23 -7.47 2.89 -8.25
C VAL A 23 -7.67 3.78 -7.03
N THR A 24 -8.92 4.12 -6.75
CA THR A 24 -9.30 4.95 -5.61
C THR A 24 -10.16 4.16 -4.64
N PHE A 25 -9.88 4.29 -3.35
CA PHE A 25 -10.63 3.67 -2.26
C PHE A 25 -11.07 4.71 -1.24
N ASP A 26 -12.10 4.38 -0.48
CA ASP A 26 -12.32 5.02 0.82
C ASP A 26 -11.17 4.63 1.77
N ALA A 27 -10.53 5.63 2.39
CA ALA A 27 -9.38 5.38 3.25
C ALA A 27 -9.73 4.55 4.50
N ALA A 28 -10.94 4.71 5.04
CA ALA A 28 -11.39 3.98 6.23
C ALA A 28 -11.66 2.51 5.92
N ASP A 29 -12.31 2.23 4.79
CA ASP A 29 -12.55 0.86 4.32
C ASP A 29 -11.23 0.14 4.03
N LEU A 30 -10.31 0.79 3.32
CA LEU A 30 -9.00 0.23 3.00
C LEU A 30 -8.18 -0.01 4.29
N ALA A 31 -8.14 0.96 5.20
CA ALA A 31 -7.44 0.82 6.48
C ALA A 31 -8.00 -0.35 7.30
N THR A 32 -9.33 -0.50 7.32
CA THR A 32 -9.99 -1.60 8.03
C THR A 32 -9.62 -2.94 7.43
N ALA A 33 -9.63 -3.07 6.10
CA ALA A 33 -9.24 -4.29 5.41
C ALA A 33 -7.78 -4.68 5.69
N ILE A 34 -6.86 -3.72 5.59
CA ILE A 34 -5.43 -3.96 5.85
C ILE A 34 -5.20 -4.36 7.30
N ARG A 35 -5.84 -3.67 8.26
CA ARG A 35 -5.72 -4.03 9.69
C ARG A 35 -6.19 -5.45 9.94
N ARG A 36 -7.31 -5.87 9.35
CA ARG A 36 -7.83 -7.24 9.49
C ARG A 36 -6.89 -8.28 8.90
N ALA A 37 -6.31 -8.02 7.73
CA ALA A 37 -5.29 -8.90 7.15
C ALA A 37 -4.02 -8.93 8.02
N ALA A 38 -3.61 -7.79 8.57
CA ALA A 38 -2.42 -7.69 9.42
C ALA A 38 -2.56 -8.45 10.76
N LEU A 39 -3.77 -8.72 11.25
CA LEU A 39 -3.97 -9.52 12.48
C LEU A 39 -3.39 -10.93 12.41
N LEU A 40 -3.23 -11.48 11.20
CA LEU A 40 -2.69 -12.81 10.94
C LEU A 40 -1.26 -12.75 10.35
N THR A 41 -0.59 -11.60 10.48
CA THR A 41 0.86 -11.47 10.22
C THR A 41 1.65 -11.70 11.51
N ASN A 42 2.88 -12.22 11.42
CA ASN A 42 3.78 -12.37 12.56
C ASN A 42 5.12 -11.63 12.34
N GLU A 43 6.03 -11.68 13.31
CA GLU A 43 7.33 -10.99 13.22
C GLU A 43 8.22 -11.51 12.08
N GLU A 44 8.00 -12.72 11.56
CA GLU A 44 8.71 -13.27 10.40
C GLU A 44 8.00 -12.96 9.06
N SER A 45 6.67 -12.92 9.06
CA SER A 45 5.79 -12.65 7.90
C SER A 45 5.25 -11.23 7.96
N LYS A 46 6.16 -10.25 7.88
CA LYS A 46 5.81 -8.84 8.10
C LYS A 46 4.94 -8.22 6.99
N GLY A 47 4.86 -8.84 5.82
CA GLY A 47 4.16 -8.31 4.65
C GLY A 47 2.72 -8.79 4.50
N VAL A 48 1.87 -7.95 3.93
CA VAL A 48 0.57 -8.30 3.37
C VAL A 48 0.65 -8.25 1.84
N ARG A 49 -0.01 -9.18 1.17
CA ARG A 49 -0.08 -9.26 -0.28
C ARG A 49 -1.35 -8.55 -0.75
N PHE A 50 -1.21 -7.63 -1.69
CA PHE A 50 -2.30 -6.96 -2.38
C PHE A 50 -2.40 -7.51 -3.80
N THR A 51 -3.54 -8.10 -4.13
CA THR A 51 -3.84 -8.58 -5.47
C THR A 51 -4.97 -7.74 -6.05
N PHE A 52 -4.63 -6.92 -7.04
CA PHE A 52 -5.60 -6.11 -7.77
C PHE A 52 -5.99 -6.88 -9.03
N LYS A 53 -7.24 -7.32 -9.12
CA LYS A 53 -7.71 -8.08 -10.29
C LYS A 53 -9.20 -7.87 -10.52
N GLY A 54 -9.57 -7.46 -11.73
CA GLY A 54 -10.95 -7.19 -12.09
C GLY A 54 -11.53 -6.04 -11.25
N ASP A 55 -12.60 -6.31 -10.53
CA ASP A 55 -13.33 -5.38 -9.66
C ASP A 55 -13.02 -5.58 -8.17
N MET A 56 -12.00 -6.38 -7.83
CA MET A 56 -11.65 -6.71 -6.45
C MET A 56 -10.17 -6.51 -6.14
N LEU A 57 -9.91 -5.88 -4.99
CA LEU A 57 -8.65 -5.94 -4.28
C LEU A 57 -8.74 -7.06 -3.27
N VAL A 58 -7.82 -8.02 -3.34
CA VAL A 58 -7.66 -9.06 -2.34
C VAL A 58 -6.42 -8.73 -1.51
N VAL A 59 -6.61 -8.48 -0.22
CA VAL A 59 -5.53 -8.30 0.76
C VAL A 59 -5.39 -9.60 1.54
N SER A 60 -4.26 -10.29 1.38
CA SER A 60 -3.98 -11.55 2.06
C SER A 60 -2.72 -11.51 2.91
N SER A 61 -2.69 -12.36 3.93
CA SER A 61 -1.54 -12.59 4.79
C SER A 61 -1.50 -14.05 5.21
N ARG A 62 -0.30 -14.54 5.52
CA ARG A 62 -0.10 -15.92 5.94
C ARG A 62 0.90 -15.98 7.07
N ALA A 63 0.52 -16.65 8.17
CA ALA A 63 1.42 -17.00 9.26
C ALA A 63 1.36 -18.53 9.49
N PRO A 64 2.51 -19.24 9.58
CA PRO A 64 2.54 -20.69 9.74
C PRO A 64 1.68 -21.23 10.89
N GLU A 65 1.60 -20.50 12.00
CA GLU A 65 0.91 -20.94 13.21
C GLU A 65 -0.54 -20.44 13.32
N MET A 66 -0.88 -19.34 12.63
CA MET A 66 -2.20 -18.68 12.77
C MET A 66 -3.12 -18.88 11.56
N GLY A 67 -2.60 -19.41 10.45
CA GLY A 67 -3.37 -19.65 9.22
C GLY A 67 -3.23 -18.53 8.18
N GLU A 68 -4.25 -18.38 7.35
CA GLU A 68 -4.31 -17.42 6.25
C GLU A 68 -5.48 -16.43 6.44
N ALA A 69 -5.23 -15.15 6.17
CA ALA A 69 -6.27 -14.15 6.03
C ALA A 69 -6.48 -13.83 4.56
N GLU A 70 -7.74 -13.72 4.14
CA GLU A 70 -8.09 -13.16 2.85
C GLU A 70 -9.24 -12.15 3.04
N ILE A 71 -8.96 -10.88 2.75
CA ILE A 71 -9.93 -9.79 2.81
C ILE A 71 -10.17 -9.27 1.40
N ARG A 72 -11.42 -9.25 0.96
CA ARG A 72 -11.82 -8.73 -0.35
C ARG A 72 -12.43 -7.35 -0.20
N VAL A 73 -11.91 -6.41 -0.97
CA VAL A 73 -12.36 -5.02 -1.02
C VAL A 73 -12.81 -4.72 -2.45
N PRO A 74 -14.08 -4.34 -2.66
CA PRO A 74 -14.55 -3.92 -3.97
C PRO A 74 -13.74 -2.72 -4.49
N MET A 75 -13.42 -2.73 -5.78
CA MET A 75 -12.74 -1.66 -6.48
C MET A 75 -13.66 -1.06 -7.53
N SER A 76 -13.74 0.26 -7.56
CA SER A 76 -14.37 0.97 -8.68
C SER A 76 -13.30 1.72 -9.47
N GLY A 77 -13.32 1.58 -10.79
CA GLY A 77 -12.42 2.33 -11.68
C GLY A 77 -10.95 1.93 -11.61
N TYR A 78 -10.63 0.65 -11.36
CA TYR A 78 -9.26 0.16 -11.52
C TYR A 78 -8.83 0.29 -12.98
N VAL A 79 -7.70 0.96 -13.21
CA VAL A 79 -7.08 1.10 -14.53
C VAL A 79 -5.78 0.32 -14.54
N GLY A 80 -5.56 -0.48 -15.58
CA GLY A 80 -4.33 -1.24 -15.81
C GLY A 80 -4.53 -2.76 -15.68
N ASP A 81 -3.43 -3.50 -15.88
CA ASP A 81 -3.43 -4.96 -15.79
C ASP A 81 -3.41 -5.44 -14.33
N ALA A 82 -3.86 -6.69 -14.13
CA ALA A 82 -3.81 -7.31 -12.81
C ALA A 82 -2.37 -7.33 -12.26
N ILE A 83 -2.23 -7.00 -10.97
CA ILE A 83 -0.94 -6.92 -10.29
C ILE A 83 -1.05 -7.49 -8.89
N GLU A 84 0.00 -8.19 -8.49
CA GLU A 84 0.20 -8.66 -7.13
C GLU A 84 1.44 -7.94 -6.56
N ILE A 85 1.29 -7.30 -5.41
CA ILE A 85 2.37 -6.55 -4.77
C ILE A 85 2.33 -6.72 -3.25
N GLY A 86 3.50 -6.89 -2.65
CA GLY A 86 3.65 -7.01 -1.22
C GLY A 86 3.93 -5.67 -0.56
N PHE A 87 3.25 -5.38 0.55
CA PHE A 87 3.51 -4.20 1.34
C PHE A 87 3.59 -4.50 2.84
N GLN A 88 4.35 -3.67 3.56
CA GLN A 88 4.32 -3.68 5.02
C GLN A 88 3.02 -2.97 5.49
N PRO A 89 2.11 -3.66 6.20
CA PRO A 89 0.81 -3.09 6.56
C PRO A 89 0.95 -1.89 7.51
N ALA A 90 1.95 -1.89 8.39
CA ALA A 90 2.20 -0.79 9.33
C ALA A 90 2.40 0.55 8.62
N PHE A 91 3.22 0.59 7.56
CA PHE A 91 3.48 1.83 6.81
C PHE A 91 2.24 2.35 6.10
N ILE A 92 1.42 1.46 5.53
CA ILE A 92 0.18 1.89 4.89
C ILE A 92 -0.81 2.38 5.93
N VAL A 93 -1.02 1.64 7.03
CA VAL A 93 -1.97 2.03 8.08
C VAL A 93 -1.56 3.36 8.71
N ASP A 94 -0.27 3.61 8.91
CA ASP A 94 0.21 4.89 9.42
C ASP A 94 -0.01 6.03 8.44
N ALA A 95 0.19 5.80 7.14
CA ALA A 95 -0.17 6.78 6.11
C ALA A 95 -1.69 7.07 6.12
N LEU A 96 -2.52 6.02 6.22
CA LEU A 96 -3.97 6.14 6.20
C LEU A 96 -4.54 6.83 7.46
N LYS A 97 -3.87 6.77 8.61
CA LYS A 97 -4.29 7.47 9.84
C LYS A 97 -4.23 8.99 9.73
N VAL A 98 -3.35 9.51 8.87
CA VAL A 98 -3.19 10.97 8.66
C VAL A 98 -4.28 11.50 7.73
N ILE A 99 -5.01 10.61 7.06
CA ILE A 99 -6.07 10.93 6.12
C ILE A 99 -7.39 11.02 6.88
N ASP A 100 -7.87 12.22 7.15
CA ASP A 100 -9.20 12.44 7.75
C ASP A 100 -10.32 12.15 6.74
N GLY A 101 -10.73 10.89 6.63
CA GLY A 101 -11.96 10.48 5.93
C GLY A 101 -12.01 10.79 4.43
N GLN A 102 -10.87 11.02 3.78
CA GLN A 102 -10.80 11.26 2.34
C GLN A 102 -10.57 9.97 1.55
N GLN A 103 -10.81 10.06 0.24
CA GLN A 103 -10.42 9.01 -0.70
C GLN A 103 -8.90 8.95 -0.86
N VAL A 104 -8.36 7.74 -0.93
CA VAL A 104 -6.95 7.49 -1.24
C VAL A 104 -6.83 6.90 -2.64
N MET A 105 -5.98 7.51 -3.46
CA MET A 105 -5.61 6.98 -4.77
C MET A 105 -4.31 6.20 -4.63
N ILE A 106 -4.31 4.96 -5.11
CA ILE A 106 -3.13 4.11 -5.16
C ILE A 106 -2.67 4.06 -6.62
N GLU A 107 -1.42 4.42 -6.87
CA GLU A 107 -0.76 4.33 -8.16
C GLU A 107 0.38 3.32 -8.09
N MET A 108 0.45 2.45 -9.11
CA MET A 108 1.40 1.33 -9.19
C MET A 108 1.92 1.16 -10.62
N ARG A 109 3.09 0.53 -10.74
CA ARG A 109 3.73 0.19 -12.03
C ARG A 109 3.99 -1.30 -12.14
N SER A 110 4.78 -1.83 -11.20
CA SER A 110 5.19 -3.23 -11.15
C SER A 110 5.46 -3.67 -9.71
N PRO A 111 5.44 -4.98 -9.40
CA PRO A 111 5.60 -5.48 -8.03
C PRO A 111 6.92 -5.08 -7.33
N GLN A 112 7.96 -4.76 -8.11
CA GLN A 112 9.28 -4.37 -7.59
C GLN A 112 9.46 -2.84 -7.50
N LYS A 113 8.48 -2.06 -7.95
CA LYS A 113 8.54 -0.59 -7.93
C LYS A 113 7.75 -0.05 -6.73
N PRO A 114 8.12 1.13 -6.20
CA PRO A 114 7.38 1.76 -5.12
C PRO A 114 5.91 1.99 -5.51
N GLY A 115 5.01 1.73 -4.57
CA GLY A 115 3.61 2.14 -4.68
C GLY A 115 3.45 3.57 -4.17
N VAL A 116 2.60 4.36 -4.82
CA VAL A 116 2.33 5.74 -4.44
C VAL A 116 0.89 5.86 -3.95
N PHE A 117 0.71 6.38 -2.74
CA PHE A 117 -0.58 6.63 -2.13
C PHE A 117 -0.79 8.15 -2.09
N LYS A 118 -1.79 8.65 -2.81
CA LYS A 118 -2.11 10.06 -2.94
C LYS A 118 -3.45 10.39 -2.30
N VAL A 119 -3.50 11.53 -1.63
CA VAL A 119 -4.65 12.00 -0.88
C VAL A 119 -4.81 13.48 -1.16
N GLY A 120 -5.86 13.83 -1.90
CA GLY A 120 -5.98 15.16 -2.48
C GLY A 120 -4.75 15.53 -3.33
N GLN A 121 -4.33 16.79 -3.27
CA GLN A 121 -3.17 17.30 -4.02
C GLN A 121 -1.91 17.49 -3.17
N GLU A 122 -2.06 17.44 -1.84
CA GLU A 122 -1.01 17.90 -0.91
C GLU A 122 -0.28 16.75 -0.21
N PHE A 123 -0.86 15.54 -0.22
CA PHE A 123 -0.29 14.39 0.48
C PHE A 123 0.04 13.26 -0.50
N THR A 124 1.34 12.98 -0.62
CA THR A 124 1.87 11.84 -1.37
C THR A 124 2.74 11.00 -0.44
N TYR A 125 2.42 9.72 -0.35
CA TYR A 125 3.14 8.75 0.46
C TYR A 125 3.71 7.65 -0.44
N VAL A 126 5.01 7.39 -0.32
CA VAL A 126 5.69 6.38 -1.14
C VAL A 126 6.01 5.17 -0.27
N VAL A 127 5.55 3.99 -0.69
CA VAL A 127 5.76 2.74 0.03
C VAL A 127 6.59 1.79 -0.83
N MET A 128 7.69 1.32 -0.27
CA MET A 128 8.53 0.30 -0.92
C MET A 128 7.84 -1.06 -0.85
N PRO A 129 7.82 -1.84 -1.95
CA PRO A 129 7.32 -3.19 -1.91
C PRO A 129 8.24 -4.08 -1.07
N VAL A 130 7.65 -5.11 -0.48
CA VAL A 130 8.36 -6.18 0.23
C VAL A 130 8.05 -7.51 -0.42
N ASN A 131 8.99 -8.45 -0.37
CA ASN A 131 8.74 -9.81 -0.79
C ASN A 131 7.88 -10.51 0.27
N VAL A 132 6.67 -10.92 -0.12
CA VAL A 132 5.79 -11.73 0.73
C VAL A 132 5.89 -13.16 0.25
N VAL A 133 6.55 -14.01 1.05
CA VAL A 133 6.80 -15.43 0.75
C VAL A 133 5.65 -16.29 1.26
#